data_AF-A0A6I3WX28-F1
#
_entry.id   AF-A0A6I3WX28-F1
#
_cell.length_a   1.000
_cell.length_b   1.000
_cell.length_c   1.000
_cell.angle_alpha   90.00
_cell.angle_beta   90.00
_cell.angle_gamma   90.00
#
_symmetry.space_group_name_H-M   'P 1'
#
loop_
_entity.id
_entity.type
_entity.pdbx_description
1 polymer ?
#
loop_
_entity_poly.entity_id
_entity_poly.type
_entity_poly.pdbx_seq_one_letter_code
_entity_poly.pdbx_strand_id
1 'polypeptide(L)'
;MEEKRRTTTSNFGVSRRESHDATGFYQRFTAPVVSADDTVAVPVPISEPFVCGDSRQMGSVADGSVALVVTSPPYFAGKAYEEELDREGIPASYIEYLELLHDVFAECVRVLEPGGRIAVNVANLGRKPYRSLSADVIHILQDRLGLLLRGEIIWRKAEGATGSCAWGSFRSPANPVLRDVTERVIVASKGRFDRARSAKQRHEQGLAWQSDLAADEFMELTLDLWDIPTESAKRVNHPAPFPVELPEKVISLFTYRDDLVLDPFMGSGSTLVAARRLGRRYVGYDLDPAYVAIARERVATESEARPAAPGSGAGASKLAEEALIAAGFTQVKSGHRVRRTGVVLSMSAADSTGRPWYFDVAGGATSHRAGLLKTDAVWRSLGRAAAVHAHIDGPLVVLTPAMPRAGTEGDMALRAAGHAALFDVVDINDPVAVARLAGYARGEKPEWM
;
A
#
# COMPACT_ATOMS: atom_id res chain seq x y z
N MET A 1 18.41 -39.47 -21.96
CA MET A 1 17.60 -38.59 -21.09
C MET A 1 16.71 -37.79 -22.01
N GLU A 2 15.44 -38.18 -22.08
CA GLU A 2 14.45 -37.53 -22.96
C GLU A 2 14.14 -36.11 -22.47
N GLU A 3 14.34 -35.15 -23.36
CA GLU A 3 14.04 -33.74 -23.15
C GLU A 3 12.51 -33.57 -23.09
N LYS A 4 11.99 -33.19 -21.92
CA LYS A 4 10.56 -32.94 -21.72
C LYS A 4 10.11 -31.80 -22.64
N ARG A 5 9.34 -32.14 -23.68
CA ARG A 5 8.60 -31.19 -24.53
C ARG A 5 7.80 -30.21 -23.66
N ARG A 6 8.16 -28.92 -23.72
CA ARG A 6 7.35 -27.82 -23.18
C ARG A 6 6.14 -27.62 -24.09
N THR A 7 4.94 -27.61 -23.51
CA THR A 7 3.68 -27.40 -24.21
C THR A 7 3.60 -25.96 -24.74
N THR A 8 3.15 -25.85 -26.00
CA THR A 8 2.86 -24.59 -26.70
C THR A 8 1.63 -23.89 -26.13
N THR A 9 1.64 -22.57 -26.12
CA THR A 9 0.59 -21.69 -25.57
C THR A 9 -0.79 -22.00 -26.14
N SER A 10 -1.78 -22.24 -25.27
CA SER A 10 -3.20 -22.16 -25.62
C SER A 10 -3.70 -20.73 -25.47
N ASN A 11 -4.77 -20.40 -26.18
CA ASN A 11 -5.47 -19.13 -26.09
C ASN A 11 -5.79 -18.73 -24.65
N PHE A 12 -5.58 -17.45 -24.35
CA PHE A 12 -5.94 -16.68 -23.15
C PHE A 12 -6.86 -17.38 -22.13
N GLY A 13 -6.44 -17.38 -20.85
CA GLY A 13 -7.32 -17.63 -19.71
C GLY A 13 -7.28 -19.04 -19.11
N VAL A 14 -6.10 -19.53 -18.71
CA VAL A 14 -5.98 -20.80 -17.96
C VAL A 14 -5.57 -20.53 -16.51
N SER A 15 -6.23 -21.21 -15.56
CA SER A 15 -6.18 -20.94 -14.11
C SER A 15 -5.13 -21.73 -13.32
N ARG A 16 -4.18 -22.41 -13.97
CA ARG A 16 -3.11 -23.17 -13.29
C ARG A 16 -1.79 -22.42 -13.34
N ARG A 17 -1.01 -22.49 -12.25
CA ARG A 17 0.40 -22.04 -12.19
C ARG A 17 1.25 -22.92 -13.10
N GLU A 18 1.21 -22.64 -14.39
CA GLU A 18 2.15 -23.17 -15.37
C GLU A 18 3.11 -22.03 -15.74
N SER A 19 4.42 -22.27 -15.63
CA SER A 19 5.41 -21.33 -16.12
C SER A 19 5.36 -21.38 -17.65
N HIS A 20 4.59 -20.46 -18.22
CA HIS A 20 4.44 -20.35 -19.67
C HIS A 20 5.71 -19.75 -20.28
N ASP A 21 6.23 -20.39 -21.32
CA ASP A 21 7.31 -19.83 -22.13
C ASP A 21 6.76 -18.66 -22.96
N ALA A 22 6.96 -17.43 -22.46
CA ALA A 22 6.51 -16.20 -23.10
C ALA A 22 7.51 -15.65 -24.14
N THR A 23 8.57 -16.39 -24.47
CA THR A 23 9.67 -15.92 -25.33
C THR A 23 9.15 -15.41 -26.68
N GLY A 24 8.20 -16.12 -27.31
CA GLY A 24 7.62 -15.72 -28.60
C GLY A 24 6.76 -14.45 -28.56
N PHE A 25 6.23 -14.04 -27.40
CA PHE A 25 5.54 -12.75 -27.24
C PHE A 25 6.56 -11.61 -27.10
N TYR A 26 7.58 -11.80 -26.26
CA TYR A 26 8.61 -10.78 -26.02
C TYR A 26 9.54 -10.56 -27.22
N GLN A 27 9.76 -11.57 -28.08
CA GLN A 27 10.49 -11.42 -29.35
C GLN A 27 9.86 -10.42 -30.33
N ARG A 28 8.61 -9.99 -30.11
CA ARG A 28 7.94 -8.96 -30.92
C ARG A 28 8.38 -7.54 -30.58
N PHE A 29 9.13 -7.37 -29.49
CA PHE A 29 9.61 -6.09 -28.99
C PHE A 29 11.11 -6.19 -28.68
N THR A 30 11.82 -5.07 -28.69
CA THR A 30 13.18 -5.03 -28.15
C THR A 30 13.09 -5.23 -26.64
N ALA A 31 13.46 -6.42 -26.15
CA ALA A 31 13.48 -6.70 -24.72
C ALA A 31 14.46 -5.73 -24.03
N PRO A 32 14.09 -5.18 -22.87
CA PRO A 32 14.99 -4.31 -22.14
C PRO A 32 16.20 -5.10 -21.63
N VAL A 33 17.36 -4.45 -21.56
CA VAL A 33 18.59 -5.07 -21.05
C VAL A 33 18.47 -5.21 -19.55
N VAL A 34 18.48 -6.45 -19.06
CA VAL A 34 18.52 -6.74 -17.62
C VAL A 34 19.99 -6.83 -17.19
N SER A 35 20.40 -5.93 -16.30
CA SER A 35 21.73 -5.86 -15.71
C SER A 35 21.99 -7.06 -14.78
N ALA A 36 23.23 -7.55 -14.81
CA ALA A 36 23.74 -8.55 -13.86
C ALA A 36 24.32 -7.92 -12.58
N ASP A 37 24.34 -6.59 -12.46
CA ASP A 37 24.85 -5.88 -11.28
C ASP A 37 24.11 -6.32 -10.02
N ASP A 38 24.87 -6.77 -9.03
CA ASP A 38 24.40 -7.25 -7.74
C ASP A 38 25.11 -6.54 -6.57
N THR A 39 25.74 -5.40 -6.84
CA THR A 39 26.46 -4.60 -5.86
C THR A 39 25.47 -3.82 -4.99
N VAL A 40 25.42 -4.15 -3.70
CA VAL A 40 24.59 -3.43 -2.73
C VAL A 40 25.50 -2.69 -1.77
N ALA A 41 25.35 -1.37 -1.68
CA ALA A 41 26.12 -0.55 -0.77
C ALA A 41 25.82 -0.93 0.69
N VAL A 42 26.84 -0.88 1.54
CA VAL A 42 26.64 -1.02 2.99
C VAL A 42 25.85 0.19 3.49
N PRO A 43 24.78 0.01 4.29
CA PRO A 43 24.01 1.09 4.89
C PRO A 43 24.90 2.09 5.64
N VAL A 44 24.95 3.33 5.18
CA VAL A 44 25.58 4.46 5.88
C VAL A 44 24.50 5.29 6.59
N PRO A 45 24.73 5.80 7.80
CA PRO A 45 23.82 6.73 8.46
C PRO A 45 23.62 8.02 7.64
N ILE A 46 22.38 8.48 7.55
CA ILE A 46 22.05 9.79 6.97
C ILE A 46 22.13 10.81 8.11
N SER A 47 23.10 11.74 8.03
CA SER A 47 23.32 12.75 9.07
C SER A 47 22.24 13.84 9.10
N GLU A 48 21.73 14.21 7.93
CA GLU A 48 20.62 15.16 7.79
C GLU A 48 19.57 14.55 6.83
N PRO A 49 18.47 13.97 7.35
CA PRO A 49 17.44 13.36 6.53
C PRO A 49 16.43 14.36 5.96
N PHE A 50 16.43 15.62 6.40
CA PHE A 50 15.55 16.68 5.88
C PHE A 50 16.40 17.77 5.20
N VAL A 51 16.67 17.60 3.92
CA VAL A 51 17.57 18.47 3.17
C VAL A 51 16.77 19.61 2.54
N CYS A 52 17.07 20.84 2.95
CA CYS A 52 16.64 22.04 2.23
C CYS A 52 17.63 22.27 1.08
N GLY A 53 17.28 21.85 -0.14
CA GLY A 53 18.20 21.91 -1.27
C GLY A 53 17.65 21.25 -2.54
N ASP A 54 18.40 21.45 -3.63
CA ASP A 54 18.05 20.97 -4.96
C ASP A 54 18.33 19.48 -5.11
N SER A 55 17.29 18.68 -5.39
CA SER A 55 17.39 17.23 -5.58
C SER A 55 18.05 16.81 -6.90
N ARG A 56 18.40 17.76 -7.78
CA ARG A 56 19.35 17.53 -8.88
C ARG A 56 20.79 17.37 -8.40
N GLN A 57 21.06 17.59 -7.11
CA GLN A 57 22.39 17.47 -6.52
C GLN A 57 22.32 16.73 -5.18
N MET A 58 22.21 15.40 -5.22
CA MET A 58 22.10 14.56 -4.00
C MET A 58 23.46 14.04 -3.51
N GLY A 59 24.46 14.93 -3.40
CA GLY A 59 25.84 14.56 -3.06
C GLY A 59 26.03 13.97 -1.65
N SER A 60 25.09 14.21 -0.75
CA SER A 60 25.06 13.60 0.60
C SER A 60 24.49 12.17 0.61
N VAL A 61 23.96 11.68 -0.51
CA VAL A 61 23.43 10.32 -0.66
C VAL A 61 24.36 9.50 -1.56
N ALA A 62 24.87 8.41 -1.00
CA ALA A 62 25.81 7.53 -1.70
C ALA A 62 25.16 6.82 -2.89
N ASP A 63 25.94 6.58 -3.94
CA ASP A 63 25.54 5.78 -5.10
C ASP A 63 25.06 4.40 -4.66
N GLY A 64 23.98 3.90 -5.27
CA GLY A 64 23.49 2.54 -5.01
C GLY A 64 23.06 2.25 -3.56
N SER A 65 22.73 3.26 -2.76
CA SER A 65 22.38 3.13 -1.34
C SER A 65 20.87 3.20 -1.03
N VAL A 66 20.06 3.67 -1.98
CA VAL A 66 18.61 3.83 -1.84
C VAL A 66 17.89 2.59 -2.36
N ALA A 67 16.97 2.05 -1.57
CA ALA A 67 16.17 0.89 -1.95
C ALA A 67 14.94 1.28 -2.77
N LEU A 68 14.30 2.38 -2.40
CA LEU A 68 13.07 2.86 -2.99
C LEU A 68 13.03 4.39 -3.02
N VAL A 69 12.66 4.94 -4.17
CA VAL A 69 12.23 6.33 -4.30
C VAL A 69 10.70 6.34 -4.34
N VAL A 70 10.07 7.16 -3.49
CA VAL A 70 8.63 7.43 -3.55
C VAL A 70 8.44 8.93 -3.54
N THR A 71 7.72 9.45 -4.53
CA THR A 71 7.61 10.91 -4.69
C THR A 71 6.39 11.32 -5.47
N SER A 72 6.07 12.61 -5.40
CA SER A 72 5.05 13.28 -6.21
C SER A 72 5.62 14.64 -6.62
N PRO A 73 6.14 14.80 -7.85
CA PRO A 73 6.70 16.07 -8.28
C PRO A 73 5.65 17.19 -8.28
N PRO A 74 6.08 18.47 -8.21
CA PRO A 74 5.17 19.59 -8.41
C PRO A 74 4.49 19.44 -9.78
N TYR A 75 3.18 19.64 -9.83
CA TYR A 75 2.42 19.54 -11.08
C TYR A 75 2.47 20.89 -11.79
N PHE A 76 2.79 20.88 -13.09
CA PHE A 76 2.73 22.07 -13.95
C PHE A 76 1.26 22.47 -14.21
N ALA A 77 0.54 22.89 -13.16
CA ALA A 77 -0.89 23.13 -13.18
C ALA A 77 -1.32 24.33 -12.30
N GLY A 78 -1.82 25.39 -12.97
CA GLY A 78 -2.64 26.44 -12.36
C GLY A 78 -1.88 27.49 -11.53
N LYS A 79 -2.65 28.27 -10.76
CA LYS A 79 -2.18 29.48 -10.03
C LYS A 79 -1.07 29.23 -9.02
N ALA A 80 -1.04 28.06 -8.37
CA ALA A 80 -0.01 27.75 -7.37
C ALA A 80 1.39 27.63 -8.02
N TYR A 81 1.47 27.08 -9.23
CA TYR A 81 2.72 27.07 -10.00
C TYR A 81 3.07 28.47 -10.49
N GLU A 82 2.07 29.24 -10.96
CA GLU A 82 2.26 30.63 -11.41
C GLU A 82 2.76 31.56 -10.30
N GLU A 83 2.34 31.35 -9.05
CA GLU A 83 2.80 32.10 -7.86
C GLU A 83 4.24 31.75 -7.46
N GLU A 84 4.74 30.58 -7.86
CA GLU A 84 6.09 30.11 -7.54
C GLU A 84 7.11 30.39 -8.65
N LEU A 85 6.67 30.73 -9.87
CA LEU A 85 7.52 30.99 -11.05
C LEU A 85 8.67 31.98 -10.82
N ASP A 86 8.54 32.91 -9.87
CA ASP A 86 9.56 33.90 -9.54
C ASP A 86 10.71 33.33 -8.66
N ARG A 87 10.62 32.07 -8.21
CA ARG A 87 11.67 31.41 -7.39
C ARG A 87 12.73 30.76 -8.29
N GLU A 88 13.99 30.92 -7.92
CA GLU A 88 15.10 30.24 -8.59
C GLU A 88 14.91 28.71 -8.58
N GLY A 89 15.09 28.08 -9.74
CA GLY A 89 14.97 26.63 -9.92
C GLY A 89 13.62 26.13 -10.43
N ILE A 90 12.62 27.02 -10.60
CA ILE A 90 11.29 26.63 -11.10
C ILE A 90 11.22 26.80 -12.63
N PRO A 91 10.79 25.77 -13.39
CA PRO A 91 10.72 25.81 -14.85
C PRO A 91 9.75 26.88 -15.39
N ALA A 92 10.15 27.63 -16.42
CA ALA A 92 9.29 28.62 -17.07
C ALA A 92 8.40 28.01 -18.17
N SER A 93 8.72 26.81 -18.64
CA SER A 93 7.95 26.08 -19.65
C SER A 93 7.72 24.61 -19.30
N TYR A 94 6.73 24.01 -19.96
CA TYR A 94 6.45 22.59 -19.77
C TYR A 94 7.62 21.69 -20.20
N ILE A 95 8.39 22.09 -21.22
CA ILE A 95 9.56 21.33 -21.66
C ILE A 95 10.68 21.41 -20.62
N GLU A 96 10.96 22.60 -20.10
CA GLU A 96 11.91 22.76 -18.99
C GLU A 96 11.47 21.98 -17.76
N TYR A 97 10.17 21.87 -17.51
CA TYR A 97 9.63 21.02 -16.45
C TYR A 97 9.92 19.54 -16.68
N LEU A 98 9.79 19.03 -17.90
CA LEU A 98 10.17 17.64 -18.20
C LEU A 98 11.68 17.41 -18.05
N GLU A 99 12.52 18.39 -18.41
CA GLU A 99 13.97 18.30 -18.19
C GLU A 99 14.32 18.35 -16.69
N LEU A 100 13.64 19.17 -15.89
CA LEU A 100 13.76 19.16 -14.42
C LEU A 100 13.48 17.75 -13.87
N LEU A 101 12.36 17.14 -14.28
CA LEU A 101 12.01 15.78 -13.85
C LEU A 101 13.07 14.77 -14.29
N HIS A 102 13.55 14.88 -15.53
CA HIS A 102 14.61 14.03 -16.05
C HIS A 102 15.87 14.11 -15.18
N ASP A 103 16.34 15.32 -14.85
CA ASP A 103 17.58 15.52 -14.10
C ASP A 103 17.47 15.01 -12.66
N VAL A 104 16.33 15.26 -12.00
CA VAL A 104 16.06 14.71 -10.67
C VAL A 104 15.97 13.19 -10.70
N PHE A 105 15.28 12.62 -11.70
CA PHE A 105 15.18 11.17 -11.83
C PHE A 105 16.52 10.53 -12.23
N ALA A 106 17.40 11.21 -12.96
CA ALA A 106 18.76 10.74 -13.22
C ALA A 106 19.57 10.62 -11.92
N GLU A 107 19.47 11.61 -11.02
CA GLU A 107 20.06 11.51 -9.69
C GLU A 107 19.43 10.40 -8.85
N CYS A 108 18.11 10.18 -8.96
CA CYS A 108 17.45 9.03 -8.34
C CYS A 108 18.02 7.71 -8.87
N VAL A 109 18.26 7.59 -10.19
CA VAL A 109 18.89 6.42 -10.80
C VAL A 109 20.29 6.21 -10.25
N ARG A 110 21.10 7.26 -10.05
CA ARG A 110 22.44 7.15 -9.44
C ARG A 110 22.38 6.51 -8.06
N VAL A 111 21.54 7.05 -7.17
CA VAL A 111 21.47 6.62 -5.76
C VAL A 111 20.71 5.31 -5.55
N LEU A 112 19.85 4.90 -6.49
CA LEU A 112 19.14 3.61 -6.40
C LEU A 112 20.11 2.43 -6.49
N GLU A 113 19.95 1.44 -5.61
CA GLU A 113 20.67 0.17 -5.70
C GLU A 113 20.18 -0.65 -6.92
N PRO A 114 20.97 -1.63 -7.42
CA PRO A 114 20.51 -2.53 -8.47
C PRO A 114 19.28 -3.32 -8.01
N GLY A 115 18.20 -3.23 -8.77
CA GLY A 115 16.90 -3.77 -8.36
C GLY A 115 16.16 -2.94 -7.33
N GLY A 116 16.64 -1.74 -7.02
CA GLY A 116 15.89 -0.68 -6.37
C GLY A 116 14.80 -0.14 -7.28
N ARG A 117 13.79 0.50 -6.70
CA ARG A 117 12.57 0.93 -7.42
C ARG A 117 12.32 2.41 -7.26
N ILE A 118 11.68 3.01 -8.25
CA ILE A 118 11.11 4.36 -8.18
C ILE A 118 9.61 4.28 -8.40
N ALA A 119 8.86 4.99 -7.56
CA ALA A 119 7.42 5.11 -7.61
C ALA A 119 7.06 6.61 -7.67
N VAL A 120 6.55 7.05 -8.82
CA VAL A 120 6.24 8.48 -9.06
C VAL A 120 4.73 8.66 -9.17
N ASN A 121 4.14 9.34 -8.20
CA ASN A 121 2.74 9.74 -8.25
C ASN A 121 2.56 10.98 -9.13
N VAL A 122 1.66 10.92 -10.09
CA VAL A 122 1.29 12.07 -10.93
C VAL A 122 -0.20 12.12 -11.21
N ALA A 123 -0.73 13.34 -11.24
CA ALA A 123 -2.07 13.61 -11.72
C ALA A 123 -2.09 13.86 -13.24
N ASN A 124 -3.27 13.73 -13.83
CA ASN A 124 -3.51 14.18 -15.20
C ASN A 124 -3.49 15.72 -15.26
N LEU A 125 -2.87 16.27 -16.30
CA LEU A 125 -2.76 17.71 -16.50
C LEU A 125 -3.70 18.20 -17.60
N GLY A 126 -4.38 19.31 -17.34
CA GLY A 126 -5.26 19.95 -18.31
C GLY A 126 -6.51 19.13 -18.63
N ARG A 127 -7.58 19.83 -19.03
CA ARG A 127 -8.82 19.21 -19.51
C ARG A 127 -9.14 19.55 -20.96
N LYS A 128 -8.52 20.62 -21.48
CA LYS A 128 -8.73 21.20 -22.82
C LYS A 128 -7.48 21.99 -23.27
N PRO A 129 -6.44 21.33 -23.83
CA PRO A 129 -6.32 19.90 -24.10
C PRO A 129 -5.98 19.10 -22.83
N TYR A 130 -6.28 17.79 -22.87
CA TYR A 130 -5.79 16.82 -21.89
C TYR A 130 -4.33 16.47 -22.19
N ARG A 131 -3.50 16.38 -21.16
CA ARG A 131 -2.11 15.95 -21.25
C ARG A 131 -1.80 14.89 -20.20
N SER A 132 -1.30 13.74 -20.66
CA SER A 132 -0.98 12.60 -19.82
C SER A 132 0.42 12.75 -19.23
N LEU A 133 0.55 13.39 -18.07
CA LEU A 133 1.84 13.48 -17.37
C LEU A 133 2.40 12.08 -17.04
N SER A 134 1.54 11.09 -16.81
CA SER A 134 1.97 9.70 -16.64
C SER A 134 2.72 9.14 -17.86
N ALA A 135 2.30 9.49 -19.07
CA ALA A 135 2.97 9.05 -20.30
C ALA A 135 4.34 9.73 -20.46
N ASP A 136 4.40 11.02 -20.14
CA ASP A 136 5.65 11.79 -20.16
C ASP A 136 6.66 11.24 -19.11
N VAL A 137 6.20 10.91 -17.90
CA VAL A 137 7.04 10.27 -16.86
C VAL A 137 7.49 8.86 -17.26
N ILE A 138 6.61 8.04 -17.84
CA ILE A 138 7.00 6.71 -18.36
C ILE A 138 8.12 6.86 -19.40
N HIS A 139 7.98 7.80 -20.33
CA HIS A 139 8.99 8.05 -21.36
C HIS A 139 10.34 8.47 -20.74
N ILE A 140 10.34 9.35 -19.73
CA ILE A 140 11.56 9.74 -19.02
C ILE A 140 12.21 8.53 -18.34
N LEU A 141 11.45 7.79 -17.52
CA LEU A 141 12.00 6.68 -16.73
C LEU A 141 12.49 5.54 -17.63
N GLN A 142 11.68 5.12 -18.59
CA GLN A 142 11.96 3.95 -19.43
C GLN A 142 12.90 4.27 -20.58
N ASP A 143 12.57 5.26 -21.41
CA ASP A 143 13.23 5.45 -22.70
C ASP A 143 14.47 6.34 -22.59
N ARG A 144 14.44 7.37 -21.71
CA ARG A 144 15.57 8.28 -21.51
C ARG A 144 16.55 7.80 -20.45
N LEU A 145 16.05 7.22 -19.36
CA LEU A 145 16.88 6.76 -18.23
C LEU A 145 17.11 5.24 -18.19
N GLY A 146 16.47 4.47 -19.07
CA GLY A 146 16.71 3.03 -19.20
C GLY A 146 16.21 2.19 -18.02
N LEU A 147 15.30 2.70 -17.19
CA LEU A 147 14.68 1.92 -16.12
C LEU A 147 13.70 0.89 -16.68
N LEU A 148 13.56 -0.21 -15.94
CA LEU A 148 12.64 -1.29 -16.29
C LEU A 148 11.24 -1.00 -15.75
N LEU A 149 10.31 -0.63 -16.63
CA LEU A 149 8.92 -0.37 -16.24
C LEU A 149 8.28 -1.63 -15.62
N ARG A 150 7.66 -1.48 -14.46
CA ARG A 150 6.90 -2.55 -13.79
C ARG A 150 5.41 -2.47 -14.06
N GLY A 151 4.89 -1.27 -14.27
CA GLY A 151 3.47 -0.99 -14.47
C GLY A 151 3.09 0.32 -13.80
N GLU A 152 1.78 0.55 -13.72
CA GLU A 152 1.17 1.69 -13.05
C GLU A 152 0.21 1.19 -11.99
N ILE A 153 0.20 1.85 -10.84
CA ILE A 153 -0.89 1.75 -9.86
C ILE A 153 -1.86 2.89 -10.14
N ILE A 154 -3.13 2.56 -10.30
CA ILE A 154 -4.24 3.50 -10.43
C ILE A 154 -4.73 3.81 -9.02
N TRP A 155 -4.38 5.00 -8.53
CA TRP A 155 -4.90 5.49 -7.27
C TRP A 155 -6.25 6.16 -7.51
N ARG A 156 -7.33 5.57 -6.98
CA ARG A 156 -8.68 6.14 -7.02
C ARG A 156 -8.95 6.94 -5.74
N LYS A 157 -9.20 8.24 -5.92
CA LYS A 157 -9.37 9.24 -4.85
C LYS A 157 -10.79 9.28 -4.29
N ALA A 158 -11.77 8.92 -5.10
CA ALA A 158 -13.19 8.94 -4.75
C ALA A 158 -13.98 7.93 -5.60
N GLU A 159 -15.07 7.40 -5.05
CA GLU A 159 -16.07 6.64 -5.81
C GLU A 159 -17.22 7.54 -6.28
N GLY A 160 -17.53 7.51 -7.58
CA GLY A 160 -18.76 8.10 -8.11
C GLY A 160 -18.78 9.61 -8.30
N ALA A 161 -19.98 10.20 -8.16
CA ALA A 161 -20.25 11.60 -8.47
C ALA A 161 -19.66 12.55 -7.42
N THR A 162 -18.37 12.85 -7.55
CA THR A 162 -17.81 14.08 -6.96
C THR A 162 -18.70 15.26 -7.37
N GLY A 163 -18.97 16.22 -6.48
CA GLY A 163 -19.74 17.44 -6.79
C GLY A 163 -19.18 18.32 -7.93
N SER A 164 -18.08 17.89 -8.56
CA SER A 164 -17.54 18.49 -9.77
C SER A 164 -18.51 18.30 -10.94
N CYS A 165 -19.14 19.42 -11.33
CA CYS A 165 -20.00 19.52 -12.50
C CYS A 165 -19.24 19.80 -13.81
N ALA A 166 -17.97 19.41 -13.90
CA ALA A 166 -17.14 19.61 -15.08
C ALA A 166 -17.37 18.53 -16.15
N TRP A 167 -18.62 18.33 -16.58
CA TRP A 167 -19.04 17.29 -17.54
C TRP A 167 -18.74 17.63 -19.00
N GLY A 168 -18.27 18.86 -19.28
CA GLY A 168 -18.30 19.41 -20.63
C GLY A 168 -19.75 19.66 -21.07
N SER A 169 -20.11 19.24 -22.27
CA SER A 169 -21.49 19.30 -22.76
C SER A 169 -22.37 18.29 -22.02
N PHE A 170 -23.08 18.75 -20.98
CA PHE A 170 -23.92 17.90 -20.15
C PHE A 170 -24.98 17.16 -20.99
N ARG A 171 -25.05 15.83 -20.82
CA ARG A 171 -25.97 14.92 -21.56
C ARG A 171 -25.89 15.07 -23.09
N SER A 172 -24.73 15.49 -23.62
CA SER A 172 -24.55 15.68 -25.05
C SER A 172 -23.19 15.12 -25.51
N PRO A 173 -23.14 14.40 -26.64
CA PRO A 173 -21.90 13.92 -27.22
C PRO A 173 -21.08 15.04 -27.87
N ALA A 174 -21.58 16.29 -27.90
CA ALA A 174 -20.91 17.41 -28.57
C ALA A 174 -19.49 17.66 -28.04
N ASN A 175 -19.30 17.59 -26.72
CA ASN A 175 -17.98 17.71 -26.08
C ASN A 175 -18.03 17.26 -24.61
N PRO A 176 -18.31 15.98 -24.30
CA PRO A 176 -18.24 15.48 -22.94
C PRO A 176 -16.78 15.45 -22.46
N VAL A 177 -16.55 15.72 -21.19
CA VAL A 177 -15.21 15.67 -20.56
C VAL A 177 -15.21 14.60 -19.47
N LEU A 178 -14.15 13.79 -19.44
CA LEU A 178 -13.95 12.79 -18.40
C LEU A 178 -13.67 13.48 -17.06
N ARG A 179 -14.23 12.93 -15.98
CA ARG A 179 -13.97 13.43 -14.63
C ARG A 179 -12.80 12.66 -14.02
N ASP A 180 -11.70 13.35 -13.80
CA ASP A 180 -10.51 12.77 -13.18
C ASP A 180 -10.77 12.44 -11.71
N VAL A 181 -11.00 11.15 -11.42
CA VAL A 181 -11.11 10.60 -10.05
C VAL A 181 -9.90 9.75 -9.68
N THR A 182 -8.90 9.70 -10.55
CA THR A 182 -7.70 8.85 -10.40
C THR A 182 -6.42 9.65 -10.59
N GLU A 183 -5.34 9.16 -9.98
CA GLU A 183 -3.94 9.50 -10.26
C GLU A 183 -3.17 8.22 -10.60
N ARG A 184 -1.95 8.35 -11.11
CA ARG A 184 -1.09 7.23 -11.49
C ARG A 184 0.18 7.24 -10.66
N VAL A 185 0.52 6.09 -10.09
CA VAL A 185 1.86 5.85 -9.53
C VAL A 185 2.62 4.96 -10.51
N ILE A 186 3.57 5.55 -11.22
CA ILE A 186 4.41 4.85 -12.20
C ILE A 186 5.53 4.15 -11.43
N VAL A 187 5.69 2.84 -11.63
CA VAL A 187 6.72 2.05 -10.94
C VAL A 187 7.74 1.51 -11.94
N ALA A 188 9.02 1.78 -11.70
CA ALA A 188 10.13 1.26 -12.51
C ALA A 188 11.28 0.76 -11.63
N SER A 189 12.14 -0.13 -12.15
CA SER A 189 13.28 -0.72 -11.44
C SER A 189 14.62 -0.44 -12.12
N LYS A 190 15.67 -0.24 -11.33
CA LYS A 190 17.02 0.00 -11.84
C LYS A 190 17.69 -1.30 -12.26
N GLY A 191 17.87 -1.48 -13.57
CA GLY A 191 18.67 -2.54 -14.18
C GLY A 191 18.10 -3.95 -14.05
N ARG A 192 17.34 -4.29 -13.02
CA ARG A 192 16.78 -5.62 -12.77
C ARG A 192 15.47 -5.55 -12.00
N PHE A 193 14.62 -6.57 -12.14
CA PHE A 193 13.28 -6.60 -11.53
C PHE A 193 13.25 -7.17 -10.11
N ASP A 194 14.21 -8.04 -9.79
CA ASP A 194 14.42 -8.61 -8.45
C ASP A 194 15.34 -7.71 -7.62
N ARG A 195 15.54 -8.05 -6.34
CA ARG A 195 16.57 -7.39 -5.51
C ARG A 195 17.92 -8.00 -5.86
N ALA A 196 18.99 -7.19 -5.91
CA ALA A 196 20.35 -7.63 -6.21
C ALA A 196 20.84 -8.86 -5.41
N ARG A 197 20.45 -8.92 -4.14
CA ARG A 197 20.79 -10.00 -3.21
C ARG A 197 19.51 -10.61 -2.65
N SER A 198 19.47 -11.93 -2.52
CA SER A 198 18.37 -12.64 -1.85
C SER A 198 18.29 -12.24 -0.37
N ALA A 199 17.12 -12.39 0.26
CA ALA A 199 16.95 -12.10 1.69
C ALA A 199 17.95 -12.86 2.57
N LYS A 200 18.27 -14.11 2.22
CA LYS A 200 19.29 -14.91 2.92
C LYS A 200 20.68 -14.27 2.84
N GLN A 201 21.12 -13.88 1.64
CA GLN A 201 22.41 -13.23 1.43
C GLN A 201 22.46 -11.86 2.13
N ARG A 202 21.36 -11.09 2.08
CA ARG A 202 21.25 -9.81 2.79
C ARG A 202 21.43 -10.02 4.30
N HIS A 203 20.76 -11.01 4.88
CA HIS A 203 20.93 -11.35 6.30
C HIS A 203 22.38 -11.72 6.66
N GLU A 204 23.02 -12.58 5.86
CA GLU A 204 24.43 -12.98 6.06
C GLU A 204 25.40 -11.80 5.96
N GLN A 205 25.05 -10.76 5.21
CA GLN A 205 25.86 -9.55 5.00
C GLN A 205 25.48 -8.38 5.92
N GLY A 206 24.55 -8.58 6.86
CA GLY A 206 24.08 -7.50 7.75
C GLY A 206 23.27 -6.41 7.04
N LEU A 207 22.72 -6.70 5.86
CA LEU A 207 21.86 -5.80 5.09
C LEU A 207 20.38 -6.00 5.49
N ALA A 208 19.55 -5.00 5.23
CA ALA A 208 18.10 -5.08 5.37
C ALA A 208 17.51 -6.28 4.60
N TRP A 209 16.77 -7.14 5.30
CA TRP A 209 16.26 -8.42 4.75
C TRP A 209 14.86 -8.82 5.24
N GLN A 210 14.37 -8.19 6.31
CA GLN A 210 13.11 -8.57 6.95
C GLN A 210 11.93 -7.92 6.22
N SER A 211 10.99 -8.75 5.75
CA SER A 211 9.68 -8.28 5.27
C SER A 211 8.69 -8.33 6.42
N ASP A 212 7.85 -7.31 6.53
CA ASP A 212 6.81 -7.17 7.53
C ASP A 212 5.39 -7.19 6.94
N LEU A 213 5.27 -7.58 5.68
CA LEU A 213 4.01 -7.69 4.96
C LEU A 213 3.37 -9.06 5.20
N ALA A 214 2.11 -9.08 5.60
CA ALA A 214 1.34 -10.31 5.71
C ALA A 214 0.93 -10.83 4.32
N ALA A 215 0.62 -12.12 4.20
CA ALA A 215 0.33 -12.74 2.91
C ALA A 215 -0.94 -12.17 2.23
N ASP A 216 -1.99 -11.92 3.00
CA ASP A 216 -3.23 -11.28 2.52
C ASP A 216 -2.99 -9.83 2.11
N GLU A 217 -2.21 -9.10 2.89
CA GLU A 217 -1.79 -7.75 2.55
C GLU A 217 -0.96 -7.71 1.26
N PHE A 218 -0.02 -8.64 1.08
CA PHE A 218 0.73 -8.78 -0.16
C PHE A 218 -0.19 -8.97 -1.36
N MET A 219 -1.18 -9.85 -1.26
CA MET A 219 -2.14 -10.06 -2.33
C MET A 219 -2.93 -8.78 -2.66
N GLU A 220 -3.37 -8.02 -1.65
CA GLU A 220 -4.06 -6.73 -1.86
C GLU A 220 -3.15 -5.72 -2.56
N LEU A 221 -1.91 -5.54 -2.07
CA LEU A 221 -0.99 -4.53 -2.60
C LEU A 221 -0.46 -4.87 -4.00
N THR A 222 -0.53 -6.14 -4.42
CA THR A 222 -0.17 -6.55 -5.79
C THR A 222 -1.24 -6.25 -6.83
N LEU A 223 -2.42 -5.76 -6.43
CA LEU A 223 -3.42 -5.24 -7.35
C LEU A 223 -3.03 -3.84 -7.85
N ASP A 224 -3.44 -3.51 -9.06
CA ASP A 224 -3.14 -2.25 -9.74
C ASP A 224 -4.16 -1.14 -9.49
N LEU A 225 -5.25 -1.40 -8.77
CA LEU A 225 -6.25 -0.39 -8.40
C LEU A 225 -6.30 -0.22 -6.87
N TRP A 226 -5.92 0.95 -6.39
CA TRP A 226 -5.90 1.26 -4.97
C TRP A 226 -6.91 2.36 -4.63
N ASP A 227 -7.79 2.04 -3.68
CA ASP A 227 -8.79 2.95 -3.14
C ASP A 227 -8.27 3.62 -1.87
N ILE A 228 -7.86 4.88 -2.01
CA ILE A 228 -7.34 5.67 -0.90
C ILE A 228 -8.03 7.05 -0.93
N PRO A 229 -8.87 7.38 0.07
CA PRO A 229 -9.47 8.71 0.15
C PRO A 229 -8.41 9.81 0.26
N THR A 230 -8.66 10.98 -0.32
CA THR A 230 -7.76 12.14 -0.18
C THR A 230 -7.71 12.64 1.26
N GLU A 231 -6.54 13.07 1.72
CA GLU A 231 -6.42 13.83 2.97
C GLU A 231 -6.90 15.28 2.81
N SER A 232 -7.41 15.87 3.91
CA SER A 232 -7.87 17.26 3.91
C SER A 232 -6.67 18.21 3.95
N ALA A 233 -6.49 19.03 2.91
CA ALA A 233 -5.45 20.06 2.83
C ALA A 233 -5.44 21.03 4.04
N LYS A 234 -6.61 21.29 4.65
CA LYS A 234 -6.73 22.12 5.87
C LYS A 234 -6.07 21.51 7.11
N ARG A 235 -5.95 20.18 7.17
CA ARG A 235 -5.35 19.47 8.33
C ARG A 235 -3.83 19.44 8.26
N VAL A 236 -3.27 19.49 7.05
CA VAL A 236 -1.83 19.29 6.79
C VAL A 236 -1.10 20.61 6.49
N ASN A 237 -1.83 21.73 6.42
CA ASN A 237 -1.29 23.05 6.06
C ASN A 237 -0.38 23.01 4.81
N HIS A 238 -0.79 22.22 3.83
CA HIS A 238 -0.10 22.03 2.56
C HIS A 238 -1.16 21.97 1.45
N PRO A 239 -0.98 22.68 0.32
CA PRO A 239 -2.01 22.81 -0.70
C PRO A 239 -2.34 21.49 -1.41
N ALA A 240 -1.38 20.55 -1.52
CA ALA A 240 -1.59 19.29 -2.25
C ALA A 240 -0.76 18.08 -1.75
N PRO A 241 -0.83 17.65 -0.47
CA PRO A 241 -0.16 16.42 -0.04
C PRO A 241 -0.95 15.19 -0.51
N PHE A 242 -0.28 14.19 -1.09
CA PHE A 242 -0.88 12.85 -1.20
C PHE A 242 -1.02 12.23 0.21
N PRO A 243 -2.06 11.41 0.45
CA PRO A 243 -2.35 10.81 1.74
C PRO A 243 -1.17 9.93 2.17
N VAL A 244 -0.83 9.94 3.48
CA VAL A 244 0.31 9.16 4.00
C VAL A 244 0.16 7.68 3.69
N GLU A 245 -1.07 7.17 3.59
CA GLU A 245 -1.39 5.78 3.25
C GLU A 245 -0.83 5.32 1.88
N LEU A 246 -0.71 6.22 0.90
CA LEU A 246 -0.18 5.88 -0.42
C LEU A 246 1.30 5.44 -0.38
N PRO A 247 2.27 6.26 0.10
CA PRO A 247 3.66 5.86 0.21
C PRO A 247 3.82 4.71 1.20
N GLU A 248 3.00 4.65 2.24
CA GLU A 248 2.93 3.56 3.21
C GLU A 248 2.72 2.20 2.51
N LYS A 249 1.73 2.10 1.59
CA LYS A 249 1.51 0.90 0.77
C LYS A 249 2.69 0.58 -0.16
N VAL A 250 3.25 1.60 -0.83
CA VAL A 250 4.39 1.43 -1.75
C VAL A 250 5.65 0.95 -1.00
N ILE A 251 5.95 1.54 0.15
CA ILE A 251 7.11 1.20 0.98
C ILE A 251 6.99 -0.24 1.49
N SER A 252 5.83 -0.62 2.05
CA SER A 252 5.64 -2.00 2.54
C SER A 252 5.77 -3.05 1.43
N LEU A 253 5.36 -2.74 0.19
CA LEU A 253 5.43 -3.66 -0.94
C LEU A 253 6.86 -3.81 -1.51
N PHE A 254 7.66 -2.74 -1.50
CA PHE A 254 8.93 -2.69 -2.26
C PHE A 254 10.20 -2.60 -1.42
N THR A 255 10.11 -2.59 -0.09
CA THR A 255 11.27 -2.48 0.81
C THR A 255 11.26 -3.52 1.92
N TYR A 256 12.46 -3.84 2.42
CA TYR A 256 12.65 -4.48 3.71
C TYR A 256 12.67 -3.44 4.84
N ARG A 257 12.52 -3.88 6.09
CA ARG A 257 12.80 -3.02 7.25
C ARG A 257 14.24 -2.51 7.21
N ASP A 258 14.46 -1.30 7.69
CA ASP A 258 15.74 -0.57 7.66
C ASP A 258 16.30 -0.18 6.27
N ASP A 259 15.64 -0.56 5.17
CA ASP A 259 15.95 -0.02 3.85
C ASP A 259 15.81 1.51 3.83
N LEU A 260 16.60 2.18 2.98
CA LEU A 260 16.55 3.63 2.79
C LEU A 260 15.53 4.02 1.72
N VAL A 261 14.57 4.87 2.10
CA VAL A 261 13.57 5.48 1.23
C VAL A 261 13.93 6.94 0.94
N LEU A 262 13.89 7.34 -0.32
CA LEU A 262 14.16 8.71 -0.76
C LEU A 262 12.88 9.38 -1.30
N ASP A 263 12.68 10.65 -0.95
CA ASP A 263 11.72 11.54 -1.61
C ASP A 263 12.42 12.82 -2.13
N PRO A 264 12.68 12.95 -3.44
CA PRO A 264 13.33 14.13 -4.03
C PRO A 264 12.43 15.37 -4.09
N PHE A 265 11.14 15.25 -3.75
CA PHE A 265 10.16 16.34 -3.69
C PHE A 265 9.32 16.21 -2.42
N MET A 266 9.97 16.21 -1.25
CA MET A 266 9.34 15.74 0.00
C MET A 266 8.15 16.58 0.46
N GLY A 267 8.11 17.88 0.12
CA GLY A 267 7.09 18.82 0.59
C GLY A 267 6.89 18.72 2.09
N SER A 268 5.65 18.58 2.53
CA SER A 268 5.29 18.38 3.94
C SER A 268 5.69 17.03 4.55
N GLY A 269 6.39 16.15 3.83
CA GLY A 269 7.02 14.95 4.38
C GLY A 269 6.16 13.69 4.47
N SER A 270 5.08 13.55 3.67
CA SER A 270 4.21 12.36 3.72
C SER A 270 4.96 11.04 3.53
N THR A 271 5.92 10.97 2.60
CA THR A 271 6.78 9.79 2.39
C THR A 271 7.66 9.48 3.60
N LEU A 272 8.25 10.51 4.22
CA LEU A 272 9.14 10.34 5.37
C LEU A 272 8.37 9.89 6.62
N VAL A 273 7.16 10.42 6.82
CA VAL A 273 6.23 9.94 7.85
C VAL A 273 5.91 8.46 7.66
N ALA A 274 5.56 8.06 6.43
CA ALA A 274 5.29 6.67 6.10
C ALA A 274 6.50 5.76 6.36
N ALA A 275 7.68 6.16 5.91
CA ALA A 275 8.93 5.44 6.16
C ALA A 275 9.19 5.29 7.66
N ARG A 276 9.04 6.37 8.45
CA ARG A 276 9.22 6.36 9.90
C ARG A 276 8.27 5.38 10.59
N ARG A 277 6.98 5.41 10.27
CA ARG A 277 5.97 4.50 10.86
C ARG A 277 6.26 3.03 10.58
N LEU A 278 6.80 2.75 9.40
CA LEU A 278 7.13 1.40 8.93
C LEU A 278 8.54 0.94 9.33
N GLY A 279 9.31 1.73 10.10
CA GLY A 279 10.67 1.36 10.49
C GLY A 279 11.64 1.28 9.29
N ARG A 280 11.50 2.19 8.32
CA ARG A 280 12.47 2.41 7.24
C ARG A 280 13.28 3.67 7.54
N ARG A 281 14.52 3.69 7.03
CA ARG A 281 15.33 4.90 7.00
C ARG A 281 14.81 5.80 5.88
N TYR A 282 15.00 7.11 6.01
CA TYR A 282 14.49 8.04 5.02
C TYR A 282 15.42 9.22 4.81
N VAL A 283 15.31 9.82 3.64
CA VAL A 283 15.91 11.11 3.27
C VAL A 283 14.98 11.84 2.32
N GLY A 284 14.80 13.14 2.51
CA GLY A 284 13.93 13.97 1.69
C GLY A 284 14.60 15.28 1.29
N TYR A 285 14.24 15.78 0.11
CA TYR A 285 14.71 17.05 -0.43
C TYR A 285 13.53 17.96 -0.76
N ASP A 286 13.64 19.23 -0.40
CA ASP A 286 12.73 20.28 -0.83
C ASP A 286 13.47 21.62 -0.94
N LEU A 287 13.03 22.50 -1.84
CA LEU A 287 13.59 23.84 -1.99
C LEU A 287 13.01 24.82 -0.97
N ASP A 288 11.84 24.51 -0.38
CA ASP A 288 11.17 25.39 0.57
C ASP A 288 11.54 25.05 2.03
N PRO A 289 12.25 25.93 2.75
CA PRO A 289 12.61 25.69 4.14
C PRO A 289 11.39 25.56 5.07
N ALA A 290 10.24 26.16 4.73
CA ALA A 290 9.01 26.01 5.50
C ALA A 290 8.44 24.59 5.39
N TYR A 291 8.47 23.99 4.20
CA TYR A 291 8.06 22.60 4.02
C TYR A 291 9.02 21.62 4.72
N VAL A 292 10.33 21.88 4.64
CA VAL A 292 11.35 21.12 5.38
C VAL A 292 11.06 21.14 6.89
N ALA A 293 10.71 22.30 7.45
CA ALA A 293 10.38 22.44 8.86
C ALA A 293 9.11 21.65 9.24
N ILE A 294 8.05 21.73 8.42
CA ILE A 294 6.81 20.97 8.62
C ILE A 294 7.07 19.47 8.56
N ALA A 295 7.84 19.00 7.57
CA ALA A 295 8.21 17.60 7.43
C ALA A 295 8.94 17.09 8.68
N ARG A 296 9.91 17.86 9.18
CA ARG A 296 10.67 17.54 10.39
C ARG A 296 9.77 17.41 11.61
N GLU A 297 8.87 18.36 11.83
CA GLU A 297 7.92 18.33 12.95
C GLU A 297 6.99 17.13 12.85
N ARG A 298 6.39 16.89 11.68
CA ARG A 298 5.49 15.76 11.46
C ARG A 298 6.17 14.42 11.72
N VAL A 299 7.40 14.24 11.27
CA VAL A 299 8.12 12.98 11.50
C VAL A 299 8.55 12.82 12.96
N ALA A 300 8.86 13.91 13.66
CA ALA A 300 9.26 13.86 15.07
C ALA A 300 8.12 13.40 16.01
N THR A 301 6.86 13.63 15.64
CA THR A 301 5.70 13.16 16.42
C THR A 301 5.31 11.71 16.14
N GLU A 302 5.99 11.05 15.19
CA GLU A 302 5.66 9.71 14.74
C GLU A 302 6.59 8.69 15.40
N SER A 303 5.99 7.71 16.07
CA SER A 303 6.66 6.51 16.55
C SER A 303 6.57 5.41 15.51
N GLU A 304 7.56 4.50 15.49
CA GLU A 304 7.41 3.25 14.76
C GLU A 304 6.17 2.52 15.25
N ALA A 305 5.16 2.43 14.39
CA ALA A 305 3.83 1.97 14.78
C ALA A 305 3.78 0.45 14.95
N ARG A 306 4.85 -0.28 14.59
CA ARG A 306 4.83 -1.74 14.50
C ARG A 306 6.17 -2.36 14.93
N PRO A 307 6.21 -3.13 16.04
CA PRO A 307 7.31 -4.08 16.26
C PRO A 307 7.30 -5.13 15.13
N ALA A 308 8.47 -5.64 14.76
CA ALA A 308 8.60 -6.65 13.71
C ALA A 308 7.62 -7.81 13.97
N ALA A 309 6.74 -8.10 13.01
CA ALA A 309 5.90 -9.29 13.10
C ALA A 309 6.85 -10.51 13.18
N PRO A 310 6.71 -11.40 14.18
CA PRO A 310 7.63 -12.52 14.33
C PRO A 310 7.44 -13.47 13.14
N GLY A 311 8.40 -13.44 12.20
CA GLY A 311 8.89 -14.55 11.37
C GLY A 311 7.90 -15.42 10.58
N SER A 312 6.60 -15.17 10.62
CA SER A 312 5.60 -15.96 9.92
C SER A 312 4.64 -14.99 9.25
N GLY A 313 4.64 -14.98 7.91
CA GLY A 313 3.62 -14.31 7.10
C GLY A 313 2.24 -14.96 7.23
N ALA A 314 1.85 -15.34 8.45
CA ALA A 314 0.55 -15.86 8.79
C ALA A 314 -0.49 -14.75 8.58
N GLY A 315 -1.35 -14.90 7.57
CA GLY A 315 -2.47 -13.97 7.37
C GLY A 315 -3.43 -13.97 8.57
N ALA A 316 -4.33 -12.99 8.64
CA ALA A 316 -5.27 -12.82 9.75
C ALA A 316 -6.03 -14.11 10.12
N SER A 317 -6.38 -14.92 9.12
CA SER A 317 -7.05 -16.21 9.34
C SER A 317 -6.21 -17.23 10.11
N LYS A 318 -4.90 -17.27 9.90
CA LYS A 318 -4.01 -18.19 10.60
C LYS A 318 -3.76 -17.74 12.05
N LEU A 319 -3.57 -16.44 12.27
CA LEU A 319 -3.49 -15.87 13.62
C LEU A 319 -4.77 -16.12 14.42
N ALA A 320 -5.93 -15.93 13.78
CA ALA A 320 -7.22 -16.26 14.36
C ALA A 320 -7.34 -17.75 14.72
N GLU A 321 -6.94 -18.66 13.84
CA GLU A 321 -6.94 -20.10 14.09
C GLU A 321 -6.04 -20.47 15.28
N GLU A 322 -4.82 -19.94 15.34
CA GLU A 322 -3.88 -20.15 16.45
C GLU A 322 -4.44 -19.60 17.77
N ALA A 323 -5.07 -18.42 17.75
CA ALA A 323 -5.72 -17.84 18.92
C ALA A 323 -6.88 -18.69 19.45
N LEU A 324 -7.72 -19.26 18.57
CA LEU A 324 -8.81 -20.14 18.97
C LEU A 324 -8.30 -21.44 19.60
N ILE A 325 -7.28 -22.06 19.00
CA ILE A 325 -6.66 -23.26 19.55
C ILE A 325 -6.05 -22.98 20.91
N ALA A 326 -5.31 -21.87 21.05
CA ALA A 326 -4.71 -21.47 22.32
C ALA A 326 -5.76 -21.15 23.41
N ALA A 327 -6.93 -20.62 23.01
CA ALA A 327 -8.05 -20.36 23.90
C ALA A 327 -8.77 -21.63 24.39
N GLY A 328 -8.50 -22.80 23.79
CA GLY A 328 -9.10 -24.08 24.18
C GLY A 328 -10.32 -24.49 23.35
N PHE A 329 -10.58 -23.83 22.22
CA PHE A 329 -11.55 -24.34 21.26
C PHE A 329 -11.00 -25.60 20.58
N THR A 330 -11.89 -26.55 20.33
CA THR A 330 -11.58 -27.82 19.66
C THR A 330 -12.23 -27.88 18.28
N GLN A 331 -11.81 -28.85 17.45
CA GLN A 331 -12.39 -29.07 16.11
C GLN A 331 -12.42 -27.81 15.22
N VAL A 332 -11.40 -26.96 15.32
CA VAL A 332 -11.28 -25.75 14.50
C VAL A 332 -11.17 -26.15 13.02
N LYS A 333 -12.10 -25.67 12.19
CA LYS A 333 -12.18 -25.95 10.75
C LYS A 333 -12.29 -24.64 9.98
N SER A 334 -11.44 -24.47 8.98
CA SER A 334 -11.50 -23.33 8.05
C SER A 334 -12.67 -23.45 7.07
N GLY A 335 -13.32 -22.33 6.77
CA GLY A 335 -14.33 -22.21 5.71
C GLY A 335 -15.64 -22.92 6.05
N HIS A 336 -16.49 -22.28 6.85
CA HIS A 336 -17.81 -22.80 7.18
C HIS A 336 -18.90 -22.23 6.26
N ARG A 337 -19.40 -23.05 5.33
CA ARG A 337 -20.49 -22.64 4.44
C ARG A 337 -21.85 -22.73 5.15
N VAL A 338 -22.49 -21.59 5.34
CA VAL A 338 -23.84 -21.51 5.91
C VAL A 338 -24.87 -21.78 4.81
N ARG A 339 -25.70 -22.81 4.99
CA ARG A 339 -26.67 -23.22 3.97
C ARG A 339 -27.73 -22.13 3.78
N ARG A 340 -28.19 -21.94 2.54
CA ARG A 340 -29.27 -21.01 2.13
C ARG A 340 -28.98 -19.52 2.29
N THR A 341 -27.78 -19.13 2.73
CA THR A 341 -27.41 -17.70 2.87
C THR A 341 -26.41 -17.23 1.82
N GLY A 342 -25.69 -18.16 1.16
CA GLY A 342 -24.58 -17.83 0.28
C GLY A 342 -23.32 -17.33 1.01
N VAL A 343 -23.33 -17.31 2.35
CA VAL A 343 -22.22 -16.83 3.17
C VAL A 343 -21.31 -18.01 3.53
N VAL A 344 -20.00 -17.78 3.40
CA VAL A 344 -18.95 -18.65 3.96
C VAL A 344 -18.28 -17.86 5.07
N LEU A 345 -18.41 -18.36 6.29
CA LEU A 345 -17.72 -17.85 7.47
C LEU A 345 -16.29 -18.39 7.48
N SER A 346 -15.38 -17.61 8.04
CA SER A 346 -13.95 -17.92 8.05
C SER A 346 -13.64 -19.25 8.74
N MET A 347 -14.32 -19.59 9.84
CA MET A 347 -14.09 -20.83 10.58
C MET A 347 -15.27 -21.23 11.48
N SER A 348 -15.26 -22.49 11.91
CA SER A 348 -16.11 -23.02 12.98
C SER A 348 -15.29 -23.83 13.96
N ALA A 349 -15.66 -23.85 15.23
CA ALA A 349 -15.03 -24.64 16.27
C ALA A 349 -16.07 -25.17 17.28
N ALA A 350 -15.64 -25.94 18.26
CA ALA A 350 -16.46 -26.42 19.36
C ALA A 350 -15.87 -25.98 20.71
N ASP A 351 -16.72 -25.54 21.63
CA ASP A 351 -16.30 -25.27 23.01
C ASP A 351 -16.08 -26.56 23.81
N SER A 352 -15.69 -26.42 25.07
CA SER A 352 -15.45 -27.54 26.00
C SER A 352 -16.67 -28.44 26.25
N THR A 353 -17.89 -27.97 25.96
CA THR A 353 -19.12 -28.75 26.06
C THR A 353 -19.49 -29.43 24.74
N GLY A 354 -18.75 -29.17 23.67
CA GLY A 354 -19.03 -29.65 22.32
C GLY A 354 -20.05 -28.80 21.56
N ARG A 355 -20.46 -27.64 22.11
CA ARG A 355 -21.38 -26.73 21.41
C ARG A 355 -20.66 -26.05 20.24
N PRO A 356 -21.29 -25.92 19.06
CA PRO A 356 -20.68 -25.27 17.91
C PRO A 356 -20.55 -23.76 18.11
N TRP A 357 -19.44 -23.21 17.65
CA TRP A 357 -19.11 -21.79 17.58
C TRP A 357 -18.70 -21.43 16.16
N TYR A 358 -19.05 -20.22 15.74
CA TYR A 358 -18.79 -19.72 14.40
C TYR A 358 -17.97 -18.44 14.48
N PHE A 359 -17.00 -18.29 13.57
CA PHE A 359 -16.14 -17.11 13.55
C PHE A 359 -15.98 -16.59 12.14
N ASP A 360 -16.05 -15.26 11.99
CA ASP A 360 -15.66 -14.58 10.76
C ASP A 360 -14.50 -13.64 11.03
N VAL A 361 -13.46 -13.72 10.19
CA VAL A 361 -12.31 -12.83 10.29
C VAL A 361 -12.60 -11.60 9.44
N ALA A 362 -12.85 -10.47 10.10
CA ALA A 362 -13.21 -9.22 9.46
C ALA A 362 -11.98 -8.36 9.17
N GLY A 363 -11.81 -8.05 7.89
CA GLY A 363 -10.69 -7.29 7.35
C GLY A 363 -9.42 -8.14 7.21
N GLY A 364 -8.53 -7.73 6.29
CA GLY A 364 -7.19 -8.29 6.21
C GLY A 364 -6.30 -7.74 7.32
N ALA A 365 -5.21 -8.44 7.62
CA ALA A 365 -4.10 -7.92 8.42
C ALA A 365 -3.26 -6.94 7.58
N THR A 366 -3.88 -5.85 7.13
CA THR A 366 -3.22 -4.80 6.34
C THR A 366 -2.53 -3.81 7.26
N SER A 367 -1.41 -3.25 6.85
CA SER A 367 -0.75 -2.14 7.55
C SER A 367 -1.52 -0.82 7.44
N HIS A 368 -2.47 -0.74 6.50
CA HIS A 368 -3.27 0.46 6.22
C HIS A 368 -4.76 0.20 6.41
N ARG A 369 -5.34 0.85 7.43
CA ARG A 369 -6.71 0.64 7.92
C ARG A 369 -7.08 -0.85 8.05
N ALA A 370 -6.33 -1.56 8.90
CA ALA A 370 -6.57 -2.98 9.20
C ALA A 370 -7.99 -3.23 9.72
N GLY A 371 -8.49 -4.44 9.50
CA GLY A 371 -9.65 -4.93 10.22
C GLY A 371 -10.92 -4.09 10.00
N LEU A 372 -11.53 -3.70 11.11
CA LEU A 372 -12.77 -2.92 11.15
C LEU A 372 -12.55 -1.39 11.16
N LEU A 373 -11.31 -0.92 10.98
CA LEU A 373 -11.04 0.52 10.77
C LEU A 373 -11.70 1.05 9.49
N LYS A 374 -12.00 0.18 8.52
CA LYS A 374 -12.78 0.52 7.32
C LYS A 374 -14.28 0.40 7.65
N THR A 375 -15.04 1.49 7.56
CA THR A 375 -16.50 1.48 7.80
C THR A 375 -17.22 0.45 6.94
N ASP A 376 -16.82 0.26 5.68
CA ASP A 376 -17.41 -0.77 4.81
C ASP A 376 -17.14 -2.20 5.31
N ALA A 377 -16.00 -2.45 5.98
CA ALA A 377 -15.72 -3.74 6.59
C ALA A 377 -16.65 -4.00 7.79
N VAL A 378 -16.99 -2.96 8.56
CA VAL A 378 -18.01 -3.03 9.61
C VAL A 378 -19.36 -3.40 9.02
N TRP A 379 -19.84 -2.64 8.03
CA TRP A 379 -21.13 -2.90 7.40
C TRP A 379 -21.20 -4.27 6.71
N ARG A 380 -20.11 -4.71 6.08
CA ARG A 380 -20.02 -6.06 5.50
C ARG A 380 -20.11 -7.15 6.57
N SER A 381 -19.46 -6.96 7.71
CA SER A 381 -19.49 -7.93 8.82
C SER A 381 -20.88 -8.00 9.44
N LEU A 382 -21.51 -6.85 9.69
CA LEU A 382 -22.89 -6.77 10.19
C LEU A 382 -23.90 -7.37 9.21
N GLY A 383 -23.78 -7.07 7.92
CA GLY A 383 -24.65 -7.63 6.88
C GLY A 383 -24.49 -9.16 6.74
N ARG A 384 -23.26 -9.67 6.82
CA ARG A 384 -23.00 -11.11 6.85
C ARG A 384 -23.62 -11.76 8.08
N ALA A 385 -23.43 -11.16 9.25
CA ALA A 385 -24.01 -11.67 10.48
C ALA A 385 -25.53 -11.71 10.43
N ALA A 386 -26.18 -10.63 9.99
CA ALA A 386 -27.63 -10.58 9.81
C ALA A 386 -28.14 -11.69 8.88
N ALA A 387 -27.41 -12.01 7.81
CA ALA A 387 -27.78 -13.08 6.88
C ALA A 387 -27.68 -14.48 7.51
N VAL A 388 -26.69 -14.71 8.39
CA VAL A 388 -26.44 -16.05 8.97
C VAL A 388 -27.07 -16.28 10.32
N HIS A 389 -27.45 -15.23 11.06
CA HIS A 389 -27.89 -15.35 12.46
C HIS A 389 -29.05 -16.35 12.66
N ALA A 390 -30.01 -16.37 11.74
CA ALA A 390 -31.14 -17.32 11.78
C ALA A 390 -30.81 -18.73 11.22
N HIS A 391 -29.59 -18.95 10.73
CA HIS A 391 -29.17 -20.16 10.01
C HIS A 391 -28.02 -20.91 10.69
N ILE A 392 -27.54 -20.41 11.83
CA ILE A 392 -26.50 -21.03 12.65
C ILE A 392 -27.10 -21.42 14.01
N ASP A 393 -26.58 -22.48 14.62
CA ASP A 393 -27.04 -23.05 15.91
C ASP A 393 -26.11 -22.68 17.08
N GLY A 394 -25.24 -21.69 16.87
CA GLY A 394 -24.19 -21.30 17.80
C GLY A 394 -23.86 -19.81 17.69
N PRO A 395 -23.11 -19.27 18.65
CA PRO A 395 -22.67 -17.88 18.64
C PRO A 395 -21.74 -17.59 17.45
N LEU A 396 -21.88 -16.38 16.90
CA LEU A 396 -21.00 -15.83 15.87
C LEU A 396 -20.09 -14.76 16.47
N VAL A 397 -18.78 -14.98 16.44
CA VAL A 397 -17.77 -14.01 16.88
C VAL A 397 -17.04 -13.44 15.67
N VAL A 398 -16.87 -12.12 15.63
CA VAL A 398 -16.03 -11.48 14.62
C VAL A 398 -14.62 -11.31 15.18
N LEU A 399 -13.63 -11.82 14.48
CA LEU A 399 -12.22 -11.65 14.82
C LEU A 399 -11.62 -10.59 13.90
N THR A 400 -10.91 -9.60 14.44
CA THR A 400 -10.38 -8.51 13.63
C THR A 400 -9.00 -8.06 14.12
N PRO A 401 -8.06 -7.65 13.24
CA PRO A 401 -6.76 -7.14 13.66
C PRO A 401 -6.79 -5.70 14.19
N ALA A 402 -7.91 -4.98 14.05
CA ALA A 402 -8.07 -3.65 14.63
C ALA A 402 -9.55 -3.26 14.75
N MET A 403 -9.91 -2.66 15.90
CA MET A 403 -11.25 -2.11 16.16
C MET A 403 -11.43 -0.68 15.61
N PRO A 404 -12.66 -0.27 15.25
CA PRO A 404 -12.94 1.13 14.94
C PRO A 404 -12.63 2.02 16.16
N ARG A 405 -12.14 3.25 15.91
CA ARG A 405 -11.90 4.21 17.00
C ARG A 405 -13.22 4.63 17.65
N ALA A 406 -13.20 4.83 18.96
CA ALA A 406 -14.38 5.27 19.71
C ALA A 406 -15.02 6.54 19.12
N GLY A 407 -16.35 6.54 18.99
CA GLY A 407 -17.12 7.65 18.43
C GLY A 407 -17.09 7.77 16.91
N THR A 408 -16.38 6.90 16.19
CA THR A 408 -16.47 6.82 14.72
C THR A 408 -17.79 6.18 14.29
N GLU A 409 -18.19 6.39 13.03
CA GLU A 409 -19.39 5.75 12.45
C GLU A 409 -19.35 4.22 12.61
N GLY A 410 -18.19 3.59 12.36
CA GLY A 410 -18.01 2.15 12.53
C GLY A 410 -18.20 1.68 13.98
N ASP A 411 -17.68 2.42 14.96
CA ASP A 411 -17.87 2.13 16.38
C ASP A 411 -19.35 2.27 16.78
N MET A 412 -20.00 3.37 16.38
CA MET A 412 -21.43 3.59 16.64
C MET A 412 -22.30 2.51 16.01
N ALA A 413 -21.99 2.07 14.78
CA ALA A 413 -22.72 1.01 14.10
C ALA A 413 -22.58 -0.35 14.80
N LEU A 414 -21.36 -0.74 15.22
CA LEU A 414 -21.14 -1.97 15.99
C LEU A 414 -21.92 -1.96 17.30
N ARG A 415 -21.87 -0.85 18.05
CA ARG A 415 -22.61 -0.71 19.32
C ARG A 415 -24.12 -0.76 19.12
N ALA A 416 -24.63 -0.12 18.07
CA ALA A 416 -26.06 -0.12 17.76
C ALA A 416 -26.58 -1.51 17.38
N ALA A 417 -25.76 -2.32 16.68
CA ALA A 417 -26.13 -3.69 16.33
C ALA A 417 -26.18 -4.62 17.57
N GLY A 418 -25.22 -4.46 18.48
CA GLY A 418 -25.16 -5.19 19.76
C GLY A 418 -25.24 -6.71 19.62
N HIS A 419 -25.69 -7.38 20.71
CA HIS A 419 -25.76 -8.84 20.76
C HIS A 419 -26.83 -9.48 19.84
N ALA A 420 -27.71 -8.67 19.27
CA ALA A 420 -28.74 -9.16 18.35
C ALA A 420 -28.15 -9.60 17.00
N ALA A 421 -27.00 -9.02 16.59
CA ALA A 421 -26.35 -9.34 15.33
C ALA A 421 -25.17 -10.32 15.53
N LEU A 422 -24.31 -10.05 16.51
CA LEU A 422 -23.05 -10.76 16.75
C LEU A 422 -22.97 -11.17 18.23
N PHE A 423 -22.25 -12.23 18.56
CA PHE A 423 -21.96 -12.57 19.95
C PHE A 423 -20.94 -11.62 20.57
N ASP A 424 -19.81 -11.40 19.87
CA ASP A 424 -18.73 -10.49 20.27
C ASP A 424 -17.89 -10.07 19.04
N VAL A 425 -17.08 -9.01 19.19
CA VAL A 425 -16.00 -8.64 18.28
C VAL A 425 -14.69 -8.61 19.06
N VAL A 426 -13.71 -9.42 18.65
CA VAL A 426 -12.43 -9.59 19.34
C VAL A 426 -11.31 -9.03 18.47
N ASP A 427 -10.54 -8.11 19.05
CA ASP A 427 -9.27 -7.69 18.48
C ASP A 427 -8.21 -8.77 18.72
N ILE A 428 -7.73 -9.41 17.65
CA ILE A 428 -6.77 -10.53 17.75
C ILE A 428 -5.36 -10.08 18.14
N ASN A 429 -5.08 -8.76 18.07
CA ASN A 429 -3.80 -8.19 18.46
C ASN A 429 -3.81 -7.65 19.90
N ASP A 430 -4.98 -7.59 20.56
CA ASP A 430 -5.12 -7.18 21.95
C ASP A 430 -5.15 -8.42 22.87
N PRO A 431 -4.11 -8.67 23.69
CA PRO A 431 -4.07 -9.82 24.61
C PRO A 431 -5.26 -9.87 25.57
N VAL A 432 -5.79 -8.71 25.98
CA VAL A 432 -6.95 -8.63 26.88
C VAL A 432 -8.21 -9.08 26.15
N ALA A 433 -8.38 -8.66 24.89
CA ALA A 433 -9.50 -9.11 24.08
C ALA A 433 -9.42 -10.60 23.75
N VAL A 434 -8.23 -11.10 23.38
CA VAL A 434 -7.99 -12.52 23.12
C VAL A 434 -8.26 -13.38 24.36
N ALA A 435 -7.97 -12.90 25.56
CA ALA A 435 -8.26 -13.63 26.80
C ALA A 435 -9.76 -13.96 26.97
N ARG A 436 -10.67 -13.15 26.40
CA ARG A 436 -12.12 -13.44 26.42
C ARG A 436 -12.47 -14.73 25.68
N LEU A 437 -11.73 -15.08 24.62
CA LEU A 437 -11.94 -16.32 23.87
C LEU A 437 -11.79 -17.56 24.76
N ALA A 438 -10.90 -17.52 25.75
CA ALA A 438 -10.73 -18.62 26.69
C ALA A 438 -11.96 -18.82 27.59
N GLY A 439 -12.63 -17.73 27.98
CA GLY A 439 -13.93 -17.80 28.66
C GLY A 439 -15.00 -18.41 27.78
N TYR A 440 -15.07 -17.98 26.53
CA TYR A 440 -16.01 -18.50 25.54
C TYR A 440 -15.84 -20.00 25.29
N ALA A 441 -14.59 -20.49 25.20
CA ALA A 441 -14.28 -21.91 25.10
C ALA A 441 -14.72 -22.72 26.33
N ARG A 442 -14.87 -22.08 27.50
CA ARG A 442 -15.46 -22.69 28.72
C ARG A 442 -16.97 -22.55 28.82
N GLY A 443 -17.63 -21.92 27.84
CA GLY A 443 -19.07 -21.67 27.84
C GLY A 443 -19.51 -20.42 28.58
N GLU A 444 -18.59 -19.51 28.92
CA GLU A 444 -18.89 -18.23 29.57
C GLU A 444 -19.56 -17.26 28.57
N LYS A 445 -20.41 -16.36 29.09
CA LYS A 445 -21.07 -15.30 28.30
C LYS A 445 -20.15 -14.06 28.22
N PRO A 446 -20.32 -13.17 27.22
CA PRO A 446 -19.52 -11.95 27.12
C PRO A 446 -19.83 -11.02 28.31
N GLU A 447 -18.79 -10.51 28.97
CA GLU A 447 -18.86 -9.28 29.74
C GLU A 447 -18.58 -8.13 28.76
N TRP A 448 -19.63 -7.45 28.28
CA TRP A 448 -19.46 -6.29 27.41
C TRP A 448 -19.41 -5.00 28.25
N MET A 449 -18.59 -4.05 27.79
CA MET A 449 -18.36 -2.71 28.37
C MET A 449 -19.32 -1.66 27.82
#